data_AF-A0A2E7SXS8-F1
#
_entry.id   AF-A0A2E7SXS8-F1
#
_cell.length_a   1.000
_cell.length_b   1.000
_cell.length_c   1.000
_cell.angle_alpha   90.00
_cell.angle_beta   90.00
_cell.angle_gamma   90.00
#
_symmetry.space_group_name_H-M   'P 1'
#
loop_
_entity.id
_entity.type
_entity.pdbx_description
1 polymer ?
#
loop_
_entity_poly.entity_id
_entity_poly.type
_entity_poly.pdbx_seq_one_letter_code
_entity_poly.pdbx_strand_id
1 'polypeptide(L)'
;MNTPLVGGASRLRHSENIYTPMDDGRIMNFSIGEWDKISECFVKMFQGLGSIETSGEMLQFTSIEPYVATGISISKQGKLAANMPLHSLDSMFHQVAFDDSLESLTLTGDGFHYTYRIPDEILAIKSDSN
;
A
#
# COMPACT_ATOMS: atom_id res chain seq x y z
N MET A 1 -4.16 60.55 11.87
CA MET A 1 -4.17 60.54 10.40
C MET A 1 -4.00 59.09 9.95
N ASN A 2 -5.13 58.36 9.83
CA ASN A 2 -5.80 57.95 8.58
C ASN A 2 -5.03 56.97 7.67
N THR A 3 -5.55 55.75 7.59
CA THR A 3 -5.37 54.70 6.56
C THR A 3 -5.94 55.14 5.20
N PRO A 4 -5.52 54.51 4.06
CA PRO A 4 -6.28 53.37 3.46
C PRO A 4 -5.38 52.20 2.98
N LEU A 5 -5.79 50.90 3.05
CA LEU A 5 -6.55 50.06 2.07
C LEU A 5 -5.88 50.01 0.66
N VAL A 6 -5.68 48.90 -0.07
CA VAL A 6 -6.28 47.55 -0.11
C VAL A 6 -5.43 46.63 -1.03
N GLY A 7 -5.66 45.31 -0.96
CA GLY A 7 -5.37 44.33 -2.03
C GLY A 7 -4.33 43.29 -1.62
N GLY A 8 -4.59 42.00 -1.48
CA GLY A 8 -5.61 41.15 -2.11
C GLY A 8 -4.88 39.94 -2.67
N ALA A 9 -4.90 38.82 -1.97
CA ALA A 9 -4.78 37.47 -2.52
C ALA A 9 -4.92 36.44 -1.38
N SER A 10 -6.13 35.94 -1.21
CA SER A 10 -6.37 34.62 -0.66
C SER A 10 -5.49 33.61 -1.41
N ARG A 11 -4.55 32.96 -0.74
CA ARG A 11 -4.02 31.68 -1.19
C ARG A 11 -4.48 30.62 -0.20
N LEU A 12 -5.46 29.89 -0.72
CA LEU A 12 -6.11 28.71 -0.18
C LEU A 12 -5.11 27.84 0.60
N ARG A 13 -5.51 27.48 1.82
CA ARG A 13 -4.92 26.33 2.51
C ARG A 13 -5.20 25.09 1.66
N HIS A 14 -4.20 24.64 0.90
CA HIS A 14 -4.20 23.25 0.44
C HIS A 14 -3.82 22.40 1.64
N SER A 15 -4.83 21.79 2.22
CA SER A 15 -4.71 20.61 3.06
C SER A 15 -4.20 19.46 2.19
N GLU A 16 -2.89 19.29 2.10
CA GLU A 16 -2.30 18.07 1.57
C GLU A 16 -1.68 17.30 2.74
N ASN A 17 -2.52 16.39 3.23
CA ASN A 17 -2.25 15.18 3.98
C ASN A 17 -0.79 15.01 4.44
N ILE A 18 -0.47 15.49 5.64
CA ILE A 18 0.81 15.21 6.30
C ILE A 18 0.72 13.78 6.85
N TYR A 19 1.02 12.80 6.00
CA TYR A 19 1.51 11.51 6.47
C TYR A 19 3.03 11.60 6.53
N THR A 20 3.56 12.10 7.65
CA THR A 20 4.96 11.87 8.03
C THR A 20 4.99 10.58 8.83
N PRO A 21 5.39 9.43 8.25
CA PRO A 21 5.74 8.30 9.08
C PRO A 21 7.00 8.67 9.85
N MET A 22 6.89 8.67 11.17
CA MET A 22 8.02 8.71 12.09
C MET A 22 8.67 7.33 12.06
N ASP A 23 9.42 7.03 11.00
CA ASP A 23 10.39 5.96 10.95
C ASP A 23 11.34 6.31 9.80
N ASP A 24 12.65 6.38 10.04
CA ASP A 24 13.66 6.60 8.98
C ASP A 24 13.86 5.33 8.12
N GLY A 25 12.93 4.36 8.20
CA GLY A 25 12.82 3.20 7.36
C GLY A 25 12.62 3.59 5.90
N ARG A 26 13.46 3.03 5.03
CA ARG A 26 13.44 3.36 3.61
C ARG A 26 12.18 2.79 2.95
N ILE A 27 11.21 3.66 2.67
CA ILE A 27 10.04 3.28 1.88
C ILE A 27 10.48 2.99 0.44
N MET A 28 10.29 1.75 0.00
CA MET A 28 10.55 1.31 -1.37
C MET A 28 9.35 1.67 -2.26
N ASN A 29 9.44 2.81 -2.92
CA ASN A 29 8.39 3.31 -3.83
C ASN A 29 8.64 2.86 -5.27
N PHE A 30 7.63 2.24 -5.87
CA PHE A 30 7.63 1.80 -7.26
C PHE A 30 6.44 2.38 -8.02
N SER A 31 6.67 2.76 -9.27
CA SER A 31 5.57 2.99 -10.21
C SER A 31 5.04 1.66 -10.71
N ILE A 32 3.76 1.59 -11.11
CA ILE A 32 3.16 0.39 -11.71
C ILE A 32 3.92 -0.13 -12.95
N GLY A 33 4.66 0.74 -13.64
CA GLY A 33 5.56 0.36 -14.73
C GLY A 33 6.76 -0.51 -14.30
N GLU A 34 7.13 -0.47 -13.02
CA GLU A 34 8.19 -1.29 -12.43
C GLU A 34 7.65 -2.61 -11.87
N TRP A 35 6.77 -3.26 -12.64
CA TRP A 35 6.02 -4.45 -12.21
C TRP A 35 6.92 -5.60 -11.75
N ASP A 36 8.06 -5.82 -12.42
CA ASP A 36 9.03 -6.85 -12.03
C ASP A 36 9.55 -6.61 -10.60
N LYS A 37 9.90 -5.38 -10.25
CA LYS A 37 10.38 -5.02 -8.90
C LYS A 37 9.26 -5.12 -7.86
N ILE A 38 8.04 -4.73 -8.24
CA ILE A 38 6.85 -4.88 -7.39
C ILE A 38 6.61 -6.35 -7.08
N SER A 39 6.68 -7.22 -8.09
CA SER A 39 6.54 -8.67 -7.95
C SER A 39 7.59 -9.25 -7.01
N GLU A 40 8.87 -8.89 -7.20
CA GLU A 40 9.95 -9.35 -6.32
C GLU A 40 9.74 -8.92 -4.86
N CYS A 41 9.35 -7.66 -4.61
CA CYS A 41 9.08 -7.17 -3.25
C CYS A 41 7.83 -7.82 -2.64
N PHE A 42 6.77 -8.00 -3.44
CA PHE A 42 5.54 -8.65 -3.01
C PHE A 42 5.80 -10.10 -2.59
N VAL A 43 6.56 -10.85 -3.39
CA VAL A 43 6.95 -12.23 -3.04
C VAL A 43 7.75 -12.25 -1.75
N LYS A 44 8.76 -11.36 -1.61
CA LYS A 44 9.57 -11.27 -0.38
C LYS A 44 8.74 -10.92 0.86
N MET A 45 7.77 -10.03 0.72
CA MET A 45 6.89 -9.60 1.80
C MET A 45 6.04 -10.75 2.35
N PHE A 46 5.49 -11.57 1.46
CA PHE A 46 4.58 -12.65 1.84
C PHE A 46 5.25 -14.04 1.94
N GLN A 47 6.55 -14.12 1.68
CA GLN A 47 7.29 -15.38 1.67
C GLN A 47 7.17 -16.09 3.02
N GLY A 48 6.67 -17.34 2.99
CA GLY A 48 6.50 -18.15 4.20
C GLY A 48 5.24 -17.83 5.03
N LEU A 49 4.42 -16.86 4.61
CA LEU A 49 3.21 -16.45 5.33
C LEU A 49 1.92 -17.09 4.78
N GLY A 50 2.01 -17.78 3.64
CA GLY A 50 0.86 -18.37 2.96
C GLY A 50 1.16 -18.70 1.50
N SER A 51 0.10 -18.75 0.69
CA SER A 51 0.19 -19.01 -0.75
C SER A 51 0.32 -17.71 -1.52
N ILE A 52 1.34 -17.63 -2.38
CA ILE A 52 1.60 -16.50 -3.26
C ILE A 52 1.43 -16.97 -4.71
N GLU A 53 0.53 -16.33 -5.44
CA GLU A 53 0.37 -16.55 -6.87
C GLU A 53 0.90 -15.32 -7.62
N THR A 54 1.85 -15.56 -8.52
CA THR A 54 2.39 -14.51 -9.38
C THR A 54 2.11 -14.83 -10.83
N SER A 55 1.53 -13.86 -11.53
CA SER A 55 1.28 -13.87 -12.96
C SER A 55 1.85 -12.57 -13.54
N GLY A 56 2.14 -12.57 -14.85
CA GLY A 56 2.69 -11.37 -15.52
C GLY A 56 1.81 -10.12 -15.40
N GLU A 57 0.54 -10.29 -15.04
CA GLU A 57 -0.46 -9.23 -14.94
C GLU A 57 -1.12 -9.13 -13.55
N MET A 58 -0.87 -10.07 -12.63
CA MET A 58 -1.53 -10.15 -11.32
C MET A 58 -0.62 -10.76 -10.25
N LEU A 59 -0.65 -10.21 -9.05
CA LEU A 59 -0.02 -10.76 -7.86
C LEU A 59 -1.11 -10.98 -6.82
N GLN A 60 -1.11 -12.15 -6.18
CA GLN A 60 -2.09 -12.50 -5.17
C GLN A 60 -1.41 -13.18 -3.99
N PHE A 61 -1.80 -12.76 -2.80
CA PHE A 61 -1.48 -13.43 -1.55
C PHE A 61 -2.76 -13.93 -0.90
N THR A 62 -2.72 -15.15 -0.38
CA THR A 62 -3.77 -15.73 0.45
C THR A 62 -3.12 -16.38 1.67
N SER A 63 -3.53 -15.96 2.87
CA SER A 63 -3.12 -16.62 4.10
C SER A 63 -3.78 -18.01 4.22
N ILE A 64 -3.08 -18.93 4.88
CA ILE A 64 -3.57 -20.30 5.11
C ILE A 64 -4.09 -20.45 6.55
N GLU A 65 -5.09 -21.31 6.75
CA GLU A 65 -5.58 -21.68 8.09
C GLU A 65 -4.45 -22.26 8.97
N PRO A 66 -4.51 -22.14 10.31
CA PRO A 66 -5.62 -21.65 11.15
C PRO A 66 -5.63 -20.12 11.39
N TYR A 67 -4.79 -19.38 10.67
CA TYR A 67 -4.63 -17.94 10.85
C TYR A 67 -5.76 -17.13 10.18
N VAL A 68 -5.86 -15.84 10.49
CA VAL A 68 -6.88 -14.93 9.93
C VAL A 68 -6.94 -15.07 8.42
N ALA A 69 -8.09 -15.47 7.88
CA ALA A 69 -8.35 -15.59 6.45
C ALA A 69 -8.29 -14.20 5.81
N THR A 70 -7.14 -13.85 5.24
CA THR A 70 -6.87 -12.58 4.58
C THR A 70 -6.22 -12.85 3.24
N GLY A 71 -6.57 -12.03 2.27
CA GLY A 71 -5.98 -12.12 0.95
C GLY A 71 -6.02 -10.76 0.28
N ILE A 72 -4.95 -10.48 -0.45
CA ILE A 72 -4.80 -9.27 -1.26
C ILE A 72 -4.32 -9.66 -2.64
N SER A 73 -4.99 -9.14 -3.66
CA SER A 73 -4.66 -9.31 -5.06
C SER A 73 -4.51 -7.94 -5.70
N ILE A 74 -3.38 -7.71 -6.37
CA ILE A 74 -3.12 -6.49 -7.15
C ILE A 74 -2.87 -6.86 -8.60
N SER A 75 -3.29 -6.01 -9.54
CA SER A 75 -3.04 -6.19 -10.97
C SER A 75 -2.14 -5.10 -11.53
N LYS A 76 -1.44 -5.43 -12.62
CA LYS A 76 -0.61 -4.49 -13.39
C LYS A 76 -1.42 -3.38 -14.07
N GLN A 77 -2.75 -3.52 -14.10
CA GLN A 77 -3.68 -2.50 -14.55
C GLN A 77 -4.11 -1.55 -13.41
N GLY A 78 -3.55 -1.72 -12.21
CA GLY A 78 -3.85 -0.89 -11.05
C GLY A 78 -5.07 -1.36 -10.26
N LYS A 79 -5.61 -2.55 -10.53
CA LYS A 79 -6.79 -3.05 -9.80
C LYS A 79 -6.38 -3.72 -8.50
N LEU A 80 -7.10 -3.43 -7.43
CA LEU A 80 -6.98 -4.10 -6.14
C LEU A 80 -8.23 -4.95 -5.88
N ALA A 81 -8.04 -6.18 -5.43
CA ALA A 81 -9.09 -6.99 -4.82
C ALA A 81 -8.58 -7.51 -3.47
N ALA A 82 -9.28 -7.20 -2.38
CA ALA A 82 -8.98 -7.74 -1.06
C ALA A 82 -10.18 -8.54 -0.57
N ASN A 83 -9.95 -9.69 0.06
CA ASN A 83 -11.03 -10.62 0.47
C ASN A 83 -11.79 -10.17 1.75
N MET A 84 -11.78 -8.87 2.04
CA MET A 84 -12.49 -8.26 3.17
C MET A 84 -13.80 -7.62 2.68
N PRO A 85 -14.83 -7.52 3.55
CA PRO A 85 -16.11 -6.93 3.19
C PRO A 85 -16.01 -5.39 3.17
N LEU A 86 -15.21 -4.81 2.29
CA LEU A 86 -15.24 -3.37 2.06
C LEU A 86 -14.98 -3.04 0.58
N HIS A 87 -16.08 -2.65 -0.06
CA HIS A 87 -16.24 -1.92 -1.33
C HIS A 87 -15.44 -2.42 -2.53
N SER A 88 -16.17 -2.75 -3.61
CA SER A 88 -15.64 -2.77 -4.97
C SER A 88 -15.06 -1.38 -5.31
N LEU A 89 -13.83 -1.12 -4.85
CA LEU A 89 -13.06 0.04 -5.23
C LEU A 89 -12.54 -0.24 -6.63
N ASP A 90 -13.26 0.29 -7.62
CA ASP A 90 -12.80 0.49 -9.00
C ASP A 90 -11.69 1.57 -9.05
N SER A 91 -10.87 1.64 -8.00
CA SER A 91 -9.79 2.61 -7.85
C SER A 91 -8.52 2.01 -8.43
N MET A 92 -8.05 2.63 -9.51
CA MET A 92 -6.80 2.27 -10.15
C MET A 92 -5.64 2.89 -9.37
N PHE A 93 -4.76 2.08 -8.79
CA PHE A 93 -3.49 2.55 -8.25
C PHE A 93 -2.46 2.68 -9.39
N HIS A 94 -1.57 3.67 -9.29
CA HIS A 94 -0.45 3.87 -10.20
C HIS A 94 0.92 3.75 -9.51
N GLN A 95 0.92 3.70 -8.17
CA GLN A 95 2.10 3.56 -7.34
C GLN A 95 1.89 2.52 -6.23
N VAL A 96 2.98 1.81 -5.92
CA VAL A 96 3.05 0.83 -4.84
C VAL A 96 4.27 1.17 -3.99
N ALA A 97 4.07 1.29 -2.69
CA ALA A 97 5.11 1.54 -1.72
C ALA A 97 5.18 0.36 -0.76
N PHE A 98 6.37 -0.19 -0.54
CA PHE A 98 6.60 -1.20 0.48
C PHE A 98 7.34 -0.58 1.65
N ASP A 99 6.94 -0.92 2.86
CA ASP A 99 7.71 -0.61 4.06
C ASP A 99 9.04 -1.38 4.06
N ASP A 100 10.06 -0.82 4.71
CA ASP A 100 11.41 -1.42 4.80
C ASP A 100 11.37 -2.81 5.48
N SER A 101 10.51 -2.97 6.48
CA SER A 101 10.32 -4.23 7.21
C SER A 101 9.53 -5.27 6.40
N LEU A 102 8.98 -4.86 5.25
CA LEU A 102 8.08 -5.66 4.42
C LEU A 102 6.89 -6.23 5.24
N GLU A 103 6.33 -5.40 6.11
CA GLU A 103 5.17 -5.74 6.94
C GLU A 103 3.90 -5.01 6.50
N SER A 104 4.06 -3.96 5.68
CA SER A 104 2.97 -3.21 5.09
C SER A 104 3.29 -2.77 3.66
N LEU A 105 2.24 -2.62 2.86
CA LEU A 105 2.30 -2.06 1.53
C LEU A 105 1.21 -1.01 1.36
N THR A 106 1.54 0.08 0.68
CA THR A 106 0.65 1.19 0.39
C THR A 106 0.45 1.32 -1.11
N LEU A 107 -0.80 1.40 -1.53
CA LEU A 107 -1.22 1.60 -2.91
C LEU A 107 -1.76 3.02 -3.04
N THR A 108 -1.21 3.77 -3.99
CA THR A 108 -1.63 5.15 -4.27
C THR A 108 -2.11 5.27 -5.72
N GLY A 109 -3.28 5.90 -5.88
CA GLY A 109 -3.98 6.14 -7.12
C GLY A 109 -4.72 7.48 -7.10
N ASP A 110 -5.40 7.81 -8.20
CA ASP A 110 -6.24 9.01 -8.28
C ASP A 110 -7.37 8.96 -7.24
N GLY A 111 -7.25 9.78 -6.19
CA GLY A 111 -8.19 9.80 -5.07
C GLY A 111 -8.20 8.52 -4.23
N PHE A 112 -7.22 7.65 -4.42
CA PHE A 112 -7.11 6.34 -3.76
C PHE A 112 -5.81 6.25 -2.98
N HIS A 113 -5.92 5.95 -1.69
CA HIS A 113 -4.79 5.66 -0.83
C HIS A 113 -5.21 4.51 0.09
N TYR A 114 -4.57 3.36 -0.07
CA TYR A 114 -4.88 2.17 0.70
C TYR A 114 -3.61 1.53 1.23
N THR A 115 -3.55 1.34 2.54
CA THR A 115 -2.44 0.63 3.18
C THR A 115 -2.93 -0.72 3.67
N TYR A 116 -2.34 -1.77 3.12
CA TYR A 116 -2.47 -3.12 3.64
C TYR A 116 -1.35 -3.38 4.62
N ARG A 117 -1.72 -3.83 5.83
CA ARG A 117 -0.76 -4.22 6.87
C ARG A 117 -0.97 -5.70 7.18
N ILE A 118 0.12 -6.45 7.23
CA ILE A 118 0.09 -7.85 7.65
C ILE A 118 -0.33 -7.88 9.13
N PRO A 119 -1.37 -8.65 9.51
CA PRO A 119 -1.74 -8.85 10.90
C PRO A 119 -0.59 -9.43 11.73
N ASP A 120 -0.44 -8.98 12.98
CA ASP A 120 0.62 -9.46 13.88
C ASP A 120 0.60 -10.99 14.08
N GLU A 121 -0.59 -11.61 14.02
CA GLU A 121 -0.77 -13.07 14.09
C GLU A 121 -0.04 -13.81 12.95
N ILE A 122 0.04 -13.20 11.76
CA ILE A 122 0.76 -13.75 10.61
C ILE A 122 2.26 -13.41 10.72
N LEU A 123 2.61 -12.22 11.20
CA LEU A 123 4.02 -11.83 11.43
C LEU A 123 4.72 -12.73 12.45
N ALA A 124 4.00 -13.23 13.45
CA ALA A 124 4.52 -14.18 14.43
C ALA A 124 5.08 -15.46 13.77
N ILE A 125 4.51 -15.91 12.65
CA ILE A 125 4.96 -17.10 11.89
C ILE A 125 6.37 -16.89 11.31
N LYS A 126 6.63 -15.68 10.80
CA LYS A 126 7.93 -15.30 10.23
C LYS A 126 9.06 -15.37 11.26
N SER A 127 8.73 -15.15 12.54
CA SER A 127 9.67 -15.19 13.66
C SER A 127 9.88 -16.59 14.23
N ASP A 128 8.89 -17.49 14.12
CA ASP A 128 8.95 -18.86 14.66
C ASP A 128 9.71 -19.84 13.75
N SER A 129 9.92 -19.49 12.47
CA SER A 129 10.65 -20.32 11.50
C SER A 129 12.18 -20.20 11.55
N ASN A 130 12.75 -19.75 12.68
CA ASN A 130 14.20 -19.62 12.89
C ASN A 130 14.77 -20.70 13.82
#